data_AF-A0A7Y5FRJ2-F1
#
_entry.id   AF-A0A7Y5FRJ2-F1
#
_cell.length_a   1.000
_cell.length_b   1.000
_cell.length_c   1.000
_cell.angle_alpha   90.00
_cell.angle_beta   90.00
_cell.angle_gamma   90.00
#
_symmetry.space_group_name_H-M   'P 1'
#
loop_
_entity.id
_entity.type
_entity.pdbx_description
1 polymer ?
#
loop_
_entity_poly.entity_id
_entity_poly.type
_entity_poly.pdbx_seq_one_letter_code
_entity_poly.pdbx_strand_id
1 'polypeptide(L)'
;MLLVGLFNSIMFPTIFSLAIRGLGKHTGQASGILCMAIVGGAVVPLAQGLIADSIGIHHAFILPVVCYLFIAYYGFRGSVPTFESNKTDLAAEKA
;
A
#
# COMPACT_ATOMS: atom_id res chain seq x y z
N MET A 1 -16.37 1.64 -14.49
CA MET A 1 -15.20 2.53 -14.28
C MET A 1 -15.38 3.54 -13.14
N LEU A 2 -16.56 4.13 -12.93
CA LEU A 2 -16.77 5.11 -11.84
C LEU A 2 -16.47 4.57 -10.43
N LEU A 3 -16.94 3.36 -10.09
CA LEU A 3 -16.62 2.73 -8.81
C LEU A 3 -15.11 2.50 -8.65
N VAL A 4 -14.44 1.97 -9.68
CA VAL A 4 -12.99 1.73 -9.67
C VAL A 4 -12.20 3.02 -9.45
N GLY A 5 -12.62 4.11 -10.11
CA GLY A 5 -12.02 5.44 -9.91
C GLY A 5 -12.22 5.95 -8.48
N LEU A 6 -13.40 5.76 -7.89
CA LEU A 6 -13.70 6.15 -6.51
C LEU A 6 -12.81 5.39 -5.50
N PHE A 7 -12.71 4.06 -5.64
CA PHE A 7 -11.87 3.25 -4.74
C PHE A 7 -10.39 3.59 -4.85
N ASN A 8 -9.88 3.85 -6.06
CA ASN A 8 -8.47 4.20 -6.27
C ASN A 8 -8.11 5.54 -5.62
N SER A 9 -9.02 6.52 -5.64
CA SER A 9 -8.80 7.84 -5.04
C SER A 9 -8.70 7.81 -3.51
N ILE A 10 -9.36 6.87 -2.84
CA ILE A 10 -9.38 6.76 -1.37
C ILE A 10 -8.20 5.90 -0.87
N MET A 11 -7.75 4.95 -1.68
CA MET A 11 -6.69 4.01 -1.32
C MET A 11 -5.37 4.72 -0.99
N PHE A 12 -4.91 5.62 -1.87
CA PHE A 12 -3.66 6.34 -1.67
C PHE A 12 -3.61 7.18 -0.37
N PRO A 13 -4.58 8.08 -0.09
CA PRO A 13 -4.58 8.84 1.15
C PRO A 13 -4.76 7.96 2.40
N THR A 14 -5.43 6.81 2.28
CA THR A 14 -5.55 5.84 3.38
C THR A 14 -4.21 5.18 3.70
N ILE A 15 -3.47 4.71 2.69
CA ILE A 15 -2.13 4.14 2.86
C ILE A 15 -1.17 5.19 3.44
N PHE A 16 -1.22 6.42 2.91
CA PHE A 16 -0.39 7.52 3.41
C PHE A 16 -0.67 7.81 4.88
N SER A 17 -1.95 7.90 5.26
CA SER A 17 -2.37 8.12 6.66
C SER A 17 -1.90 6.98 7.58
N LEU A 18 -2.08 5.72 7.16
CA LEU A 18 -1.64 4.55 7.92
C LEU A 18 -0.11 4.49 8.07
N ALA A 19 0.63 4.78 7.00
CA ALA A 19 2.10 4.69 6.98
C ALA A 19 2.77 5.72 7.92
N ILE A 20 2.14 6.88 8.12
CA ILE A 20 2.67 7.93 9.00
C ILE A 20 2.05 7.92 10.41
N ARG A 21 1.06 7.04 10.67
CA ARG A 21 0.35 6.98 11.95
C ARG A 21 1.29 6.54 13.07
N GLY A 22 1.39 7.38 14.12
CA GLY A 22 2.19 7.07 15.31
C GLY A 22 3.69 7.41 15.22
N LEU A 23 4.17 7.99 14.12
CA LEU A 23 5.60 8.31 13.94
C LEU A 23 6.05 9.64 14.57
N GLY A 24 5.13 10.48 15.04
CA GLY A 24 5.44 11.72 15.78
C GLY A 24 6.41 12.63 15.02
N LYS A 25 7.62 12.84 15.56
CA LYS A 25 8.67 13.68 14.96
C LYS A 25 9.18 13.15 13.61
N HIS A 26 8.97 11.87 13.30
CA HIS A 26 9.42 11.23 12.05
C HIS A 26 8.37 11.23 10.93
N THR A 27 7.16 11.75 11.18
CA THR A 27 6.06 11.83 10.21
C THR A 27 6.50 12.48 8.89
N GLY A 28 7.26 13.58 8.96
CA GLY A 28 7.74 14.29 7.77
C GLY A 28 8.80 13.52 6.97
N GLN A 29 9.61 12.69 7.64
CA GLN A 29 10.58 11.83 6.95
C GLN A 29 9.88 10.64 6.28
N ALA A 30 8.91 10.04 6.97
CA ALA A 30 8.14 8.93 6.44
C ALA A 30 7.29 9.31 5.22
N SER A 31 6.66 10.48 5.22
CA SER A 31 5.95 10.98 4.04
C SER A 31 6.89 11.22 2.86
N GLY A 32 8.08 11.74 3.09
CA GLY A 32 9.11 11.93 2.06
C GLY A 32 9.58 10.61 1.44
N ILE A 33 9.83 9.59 2.27
CA ILE A 33 10.20 8.24 1.80
C ILE A 33 9.04 7.61 1.02
N LEU A 34 7.80 7.77 1.48
CA LEU A 34 6.63 7.26 0.78
C LEU A 34 6.46 7.92 -0.60
N CYS A 35 6.67 9.23 -0.71
CA CYS A 35 6.67 9.93 -2.00
C CYS A 35 7.77 9.43 -2.94
N MET A 36 8.98 9.20 -2.43
CA MET A 36 10.08 8.59 -3.20
C MET A 36 9.73 7.17 -3.69
N ALA A 37 9.07 6.37 -2.85
CA ALA A 37 8.64 5.02 -3.23
C ALA A 37 7.60 5.02 -4.36
N ILE A 38 6.70 6.02 -4.41
CA ILE A 38 5.74 6.17 -5.51
C ILE A 38 6.46 6.47 -6.83
N VAL A 39 7.45 7.38 -6.80
CA VAL A 39 8.26 7.72 -7.99
C VAL A 39 9.03 6.49 -8.47
N GLY A 40 9.56 5.68 -7.55
CA GLY A 40 10.19 4.39 -7.86
C GLY A 40 9.22 3.32 -8.40
N GLY A 41 7.90 3.50 -8.20
CA GLY A 41 6.85 2.58 -8.65
C GLY A 41 6.67 2.49 -10.17
N ALA A 42 7.40 3.28 -10.96
CA ALA A 42 7.40 3.22 -12.43
C ALA A 42 7.77 1.84 -12.99
N VAL A 43 8.37 0.97 -12.17
CA VAL A 43 8.65 -0.44 -12.51
C VAL A 43 7.37 -1.23 -12.79
N VAL A 44 6.27 -0.99 -12.07
CA VAL A 44 5.03 -1.76 -12.23
C VAL A 44 4.37 -1.50 -13.60
N PRO A 45 4.19 -0.24 -14.05
CA PRO A 45 3.73 0.06 -15.41
C PRO A 45 4.66 -0.49 -16.51
N LEU A 46 5.99 -0.43 -16.31
CA LEU A 46 6.96 -0.98 -17.27
C LEU A 46 6.82 -2.51 -17.39
N ALA A 47 6.76 -3.21 -16.27
CA ALA A 47 6.53 -4.66 -16.26
C ALA A 47 5.18 -5.02 -16.90
N GLN A 48 4.12 -4.26 -16.61
CA GLN A 48 2.81 -4.46 -17.22
C GLN A 48 2.83 -4.26 -18.74
N GLY A 49 3.54 -3.24 -19.23
CA GLY A 49 3.72 -2.96 -20.66
C GLY A 49 4.43 -4.11 -21.37
N LEU A 50 5.53 -4.61 -20.81
CA LEU A 50 6.27 -5.75 -21.36
C LEU A 50 5.42 -7.03 -21.43
N ILE A 51 4.59 -7.28 -20.42
CA ILE A 51 3.67 -8.43 -20.38
C ILE A 51 2.54 -8.26 -21.40
N ALA A 52 2.00 -7.05 -21.55
CA ALA A 52 0.96 -6.74 -22.52
C ALA A 52 1.45 -6.95 -23.97
N ASP A 53 2.68 -6.57 -24.26
CA ASP A 53 3.28 -6.65 -25.60
C ASP A 53 3.62 -8.10 -26.01
N SER A 54 3.83 -9.01 -25.05
CA SER A 54 4.29 -10.38 -25.33
C SER A 54 3.18 -11.43 -25.36
N ILE A 55 2.17 -11.35 -24.47
CA ILE A 55 1.15 -12.41 -24.28
C ILE A 55 -0.28 -11.87 -24.45
N GLY A 56 -0.43 -10.56 -24.65
CA GLY A 56 -1.71 -9.89 -24.85
C GLY A 56 -2.33 -9.32 -23.57
N ILE A 57 -3.17 -8.29 -23.76
CA ILE A 57 -3.68 -7.39 -22.70
C ILE A 57 -4.44 -8.14 -21.59
N HIS A 58 -5.06 -9.29 -21.89
CA HIS A 58 -5.80 -10.08 -20.89
C HIS A 58 -4.91 -10.59 -19.74
N HIS A 59 -3.66 -11.00 -20.04
CA HIS A 59 -2.74 -11.47 -19.00
C HIS A 59 -2.11 -10.31 -18.23
N ALA A 60 -2.00 -9.14 -18.84
CA ALA A 60 -1.51 -7.94 -18.17
C ALA A 60 -2.41 -7.51 -16.99
N PHE A 61 -3.70 -7.91 -16.97
CA PHE A 61 -4.62 -7.65 -15.85
C PHE A 61 -4.33 -8.47 -14.58
N ILE A 62 -3.52 -9.53 -14.63
CA ILE A 62 -3.12 -10.28 -13.43
C ILE A 62 -2.22 -9.43 -12.53
N LEU A 63 -1.34 -8.63 -13.11
CA LEU A 63 -0.41 -7.78 -12.37
C LEU A 63 -1.12 -6.77 -11.44
N PRO A 64 -2.10 -5.96 -11.89
CA PRO A 64 -2.83 -5.04 -11.02
C PRO A 64 -3.69 -5.79 -10.00
N VAL A 65 -4.24 -6.97 -10.32
CA VAL A 65 -4.97 -7.80 -9.33
C VAL A 65 -4.05 -8.22 -8.18
N VAL A 66 -2.82 -8.65 -8.47
CA VAL A 66 -1.82 -9.01 -7.44
C VAL A 66 -1.43 -7.78 -6.61
N CYS A 67 -1.23 -6.60 -7.24
CA CYS A 67 -0.97 -5.36 -6.51
C CYS A 67 -2.13 -4.98 -5.57
N TYR A 68 -3.38 -5.09 -6.03
CA TYR A 68 -4.55 -4.81 -5.19
C TYR A 68 -4.69 -5.80 -4.03
N LEU A 69 -4.38 -7.07 -4.23
CA LEU A 69 -4.32 -8.06 -3.15
C LEU A 69 -3.27 -7.70 -2.09
N PHE A 70 -2.08 -7.24 -2.52
CA PHE A 70 -1.05 -6.79 -1.59
C PHE A 70 -1.49 -5.56 -0.78
N ILE A 71 -2.16 -4.61 -1.42
CA ILE A 71 -2.72 -3.43 -0.74
C ILE A 71 -3.84 -3.83 0.23
N ALA A 72 -4.72 -4.76 -0.16
CA ALA A 72 -5.77 -5.28 0.71
C ALA A 72 -5.18 -5.98 1.95
N TYR A 73 -4.11 -6.75 1.77
CA TYR A 73 -3.35 -7.35 2.87
C TYR A 73 -2.70 -6.30 3.77
N TYR A 74 -2.09 -5.26 3.18
CA TYR A 74 -1.54 -4.14 3.93
C TYR A 74 -2.63 -3.44 4.77
N GLY A 75 -3.81 -3.18 4.22
CA GLY A 75 -4.93 -2.60 4.94
C GLY A 75 -5.44 -3.47 6.10
N PHE A 76 -5.58 -4.79 5.88
CA PHE A 76 -6.14 -5.72 6.89
C PHE A 76 -5.17 -6.08 8.02
N ARG A 77 -3.89 -6.29 7.71
CA ARG A 77 -2.94 -6.92 8.64
C ARG A 77 -1.59 -6.23 8.70
N GLY A 78 -1.19 -5.50 7.65
CA GLY A 78 0.06 -4.74 7.62
C GLY A 78 -0.04 -3.32 8.21
N SER A 79 -1.25 -2.82 8.40
CA SER A 79 -1.54 -1.46 8.86
C SER A 79 -1.45 -1.30 10.38
N VAL A 80 -1.22 -2.40 11.11
CA VAL A 80 -0.98 -2.38 12.55
C VAL A 80 0.41 -1.78 12.76
N PRO A 81 0.53 -0.53 13.24
CA PRO A 81 1.84 0.02 13.53
C PRO A 81 2.41 -0.81 14.69
N THR A 82 3.68 -1.22 14.60
CA THR A 82 4.38 -1.99 15.65
C THR A 82 4.26 -1.36 17.04
N PHE A 83 4.03 -0.05 17.13
CA PHE A 83 3.72 0.68 18.36
C PHE A 83 2.38 0.32 19.02
N GLU A 84 1.40 -0.18 18.27
CA GLU A 84 0.10 -0.65 18.77
C GLU A 84 0.19 -2.13 19.18
N SER A 85 0.97 -2.96 18.46
CA SER A 85 1.32 -4.33 18.92
C SER A 85 1.95 -4.30 20.30
N ASN A 86 2.95 -3.44 20.53
CA ASN A 86 3.60 -3.34 21.84
C ASN A 86 2.68 -2.85 22.98
N LYS A 87 1.55 -2.19 22.68
CA LYS A 87 0.53 -1.83 23.70
C LYS A 87 -0.51 -2.94 23.90
N THR A 88 -0.89 -3.65 22.84
CA THR A 88 -1.80 -4.80 22.90
C THR A 88 -1.12 -6.01 23.54
N ASP A 89 0.15 -6.26 23.27
CA ASP A 89 0.96 -7.29 23.93
C ASP A 89 1.15 -6.97 25.43
N LEU A 90 1.36 -5.70 25.80
CA LEU A 90 1.44 -5.27 27.22
C LEU A 90 0.08 -5.32 27.94
N ALA A 91 -1.03 -5.17 27.21
CA ALA A 91 -2.39 -5.31 27.75
C ALA A 91 -2.81 -6.79 27.87
N ALA A 92 -2.31 -7.66 26.98
CA ALA A 92 -2.52 -9.10 27.04
C ALA A 92 -1.64 -9.79 28.09
N GLU A 93 -0.45 -9.28 28.39
CA GLU A 93 0.39 -9.77 29.50
C GLU A 93 -0.16 -9.39 30.89
N LYS A 94 -1.01 -8.35 30.97
CA LYS A 94 -1.61 -7.86 32.23
C LYS A 94 -3.06 -8.33 32.47
N ALA A 95 -3.58 -9.23 31.66
CA ALA A 95 -4.91 -9.85 31.81
C ALA A 95 -4.77 -11.32 32.23
#